data_AF-A0A1G1XNB8-F1
#
_entry.id   AF-A0A1G1XNB8-F1
#
_cell.length_a   1.000
_cell.length_b   1.000
_cell.length_c   1.000
_cell.angle_alpha   90.00
_cell.angle_beta   90.00
_cell.angle_gamma   90.00
#
_symmetry.space_group_name_H-M   'P 1'
#
loop_
_entity.id
_entity.type
_entity.pdbx_description
1 polymer ?
#
loop_
_entity_poly.entity_id
_entity_poly.type
_entity_poly.pdbx_seq_one_letter_code
_entity_poly.pdbx_strand_id
1 'polypeptide(L)'
;MRILWIQPWGFADYSQIDRFRKGYLKKLSLPRVMFEVLYFVAGLADFEILDFNLELLENSRKNAKQILQEKLQSKLFDAIFLTFPTVALGNIVGEVINWCKELSPQTPLVVGGEAVELMGEDIMNFWPIDYLYHGYGQEMPELLKQIACPEKFQEIAGLYRRQGNHIIAPKIKRGKTKLLDNYSPQDLYTLKGQFNFQDYLERYKKIGIQPSAFLEMMRGCSHHCTFCAINKSQTVLFRQPETVATEAEFLLQHDIHDFYLIDPTLGLNKKLTDSLLDSLTEIKSRNAKLSILGVTRTNLVTDSFAQRLKQAGFGSIGLGIETMTDCQLSKIQKKVVPEQSKESVLILHRQGIRPKLFLIHFPDIFSMETIKFLLELAQEKVNFLVQSSFFRPLYQKGQFAQTPDFRRFDQRIDCRSLNLDTANSIVEWLLVNLAFPSTDVNSQQGDPELLKILEQTNLTGIKIPQQFKSLLLRLNKNKYYLYKPAEDCNYLKPNLWVGDDYNETELSGVTILDLSKGGE
;
A
#
# COMPACT_ATOMS: atom_id res chain seq x y z
N MET A 1 25.96 20.33 -2.60
CA MET A 1 24.90 20.01 -1.63
C MET A 1 24.76 18.50 -1.56
N ARG A 2 24.61 17.92 -0.37
CA ARG A 2 24.40 16.48 -0.15
C ARG A 2 23.06 16.25 0.54
N ILE A 3 22.25 15.36 -0.01
CA ILE A 3 20.91 15.04 0.48
C ILE A 3 20.89 13.62 1.02
N LEU A 4 20.26 13.42 2.18
CA LEU A 4 19.86 12.08 2.62
C LEU A 4 18.39 11.86 2.24
N TRP A 5 18.12 10.94 1.31
CA TRP A 5 16.78 10.46 1.06
C TRP A 5 16.46 9.29 1.98
N ILE A 6 15.54 9.49 2.90
CA ILE A 6 14.99 8.45 3.76
C ILE A 6 13.72 7.94 3.10
N GLN A 7 13.81 6.75 2.54
CA GLN A 7 12.62 6.03 2.16
C GLN A 7 12.12 5.34 3.43
N PRO A 8 10.99 5.79 4.01
CA PRO A 8 10.41 5.07 5.12
C PRO A 8 10.04 3.68 4.62
N TRP A 9 10.00 2.78 5.58
CA TRP A 9 9.67 1.39 5.40
C TRP A 9 8.48 1.16 4.46
N GLY A 10 8.60 0.20 3.54
CA GLY A 10 7.56 -0.22 2.60
C GLY A 10 6.43 -1.04 3.22
N PHE A 11 6.37 -1.10 4.56
CA PHE A 11 5.45 -1.91 5.33
C PHE A 11 4.93 -1.14 6.52
N ALA A 12 3.67 -1.39 6.86
CA ALA A 12 2.98 -0.64 7.88
C ALA A 12 3.18 -1.10 9.31
N ASP A 13 4.10 -2.02 9.55
CA ASP A 13 4.64 -2.31 10.87
C ASP A 13 5.87 -3.23 10.79
N TYR A 14 6.59 -3.30 11.91
CA TYR A 14 7.74 -4.16 12.15
C TYR A 14 7.48 -5.65 11.88
N SER A 15 6.21 -6.10 11.89
CA SER A 15 5.83 -7.50 11.70
C SER A 15 6.19 -8.06 10.32
N GLN A 16 6.29 -7.21 9.29
CA GLN A 16 6.60 -7.66 7.93
C GLN A 16 8.09 -8.03 7.76
N ILE A 17 9.01 -7.37 8.48
CA ILE A 17 10.42 -7.79 8.45
C ILE A 17 10.60 -9.17 9.05
N ASP A 18 9.89 -9.49 10.12
CA ASP A 18 9.94 -10.84 10.68
C ASP A 18 9.39 -11.86 9.69
N ARG A 19 8.38 -11.50 8.88
CA ARG A 19 7.91 -12.35 7.78
C ARG A 19 8.98 -12.58 6.71
N PHE A 20 9.76 -11.56 6.32
CA PHE A 20 10.89 -11.74 5.41
C PHE A 20 12.00 -12.59 6.04
N ARG A 21 12.39 -12.32 7.29
CA ARG A 21 13.41 -13.08 8.02
C ARG A 21 13.05 -14.56 8.15
N LYS A 22 11.75 -14.85 8.35
CA LYS A 22 11.21 -16.23 8.39
C LYS A 22 10.92 -16.81 7.00
N GLY A 23 11.19 -16.08 5.92
CA GLY A 23 11.05 -16.57 4.54
C GLY A 23 9.61 -16.61 3.99
N TYR A 24 8.63 -16.06 4.71
CA TYR A 24 7.22 -15.99 4.29
C TYR A 24 6.98 -15.01 3.15
N LEU A 25 7.89 -14.04 2.98
CA LEU A 25 7.88 -13.08 1.88
C LEU A 25 9.20 -13.16 1.13
N LYS A 26 9.11 -13.14 -0.20
CA LYS A 26 10.26 -13.29 -1.11
C LYS A 26 10.32 -12.21 -2.20
N LYS A 27 9.32 -11.32 -2.25
CA LYS A 27 9.22 -10.26 -3.24
C LYS A 27 9.00 -8.92 -2.56
N LEU A 28 9.68 -7.90 -3.05
CA LEU A 28 9.46 -6.51 -2.65
C LEU A 28 9.38 -5.62 -3.87
N SER A 29 8.49 -4.63 -3.86
CA SER A 29 8.42 -3.63 -4.92
C SER A 29 9.36 -2.48 -4.64
N LEU A 30 10.14 -2.08 -5.65
CA LEU A 30 11.07 -0.97 -5.55
C LEU A 30 10.34 0.36 -5.28
N PRO A 31 10.92 1.27 -4.47
CA PRO A 31 10.30 2.53 -4.11
C PRO A 31 10.34 3.56 -5.25
N ARG A 32 9.43 3.45 -6.22
CA ARG A 32 9.40 4.30 -7.43
C ARG A 32 9.41 5.81 -7.14
N VAL A 33 8.64 6.29 -6.15
CA VAL A 33 8.53 7.72 -5.80
C VAL A 33 9.89 8.35 -5.48
N MET A 34 10.78 7.60 -4.83
CA MET A 34 12.15 8.07 -4.54
C MET A 34 12.88 8.41 -5.83
N PHE A 35 12.86 7.53 -6.83
CA PHE A 35 13.52 7.77 -8.11
C PHE A 35 12.94 8.99 -8.84
N GLU A 36 11.61 9.17 -8.80
CA GLU A 36 10.96 10.31 -9.47
C GLU A 36 11.37 11.65 -8.89
N VAL A 37 11.46 11.76 -7.56
CA VAL A 37 11.83 13.01 -6.91
C VAL A 37 13.33 13.25 -7.04
N LEU A 38 14.15 12.19 -6.84
CA LEU A 38 15.60 12.29 -7.00
C LEU A 38 16.00 12.62 -8.45
N TYR A 39 15.23 12.19 -9.46
CA TYR A 39 15.49 12.53 -10.87
C TYR A 39 15.56 14.05 -11.10
N PHE A 40 14.68 14.82 -10.46
CA PHE A 40 14.65 16.29 -10.63
C PHE A 40 15.89 16.95 -10.06
N VAL A 41 16.45 16.40 -8.97
CA VAL A 41 17.62 16.96 -8.29
C VAL A 41 18.94 16.32 -8.72
N ALA A 42 18.89 15.22 -9.48
CA ALA A 42 20.05 14.59 -10.08
C ALA A 42 20.77 15.58 -11.01
N GLY A 43 22.08 15.71 -10.78
CA GLY A 43 22.95 16.73 -11.41
C GLY A 43 23.07 18.04 -10.62
N LEU A 44 22.23 18.28 -9.60
CA LEU A 44 22.27 19.49 -8.76
C LEU A 44 22.82 19.23 -7.35
N ALA A 45 22.63 18.01 -6.84
CA ALA A 45 23.10 17.59 -5.53
C ALA A 45 23.57 16.14 -5.57
N ASP A 46 24.50 15.82 -4.68
CA ASP A 46 24.79 14.43 -4.33
C ASP A 46 23.66 13.92 -3.44
N PHE A 47 23.28 12.65 -3.56
CA PHE A 47 22.28 12.05 -2.70
C PHE A 47 22.74 10.68 -2.19
N GLU A 48 22.30 10.36 -0.99
CA GLU A 48 22.37 9.02 -0.45
C GLU A 48 20.98 8.52 -0.10
N ILE A 49 20.75 7.25 -0.38
CA ILE A 49 19.48 6.60 -0.10
C ILE A 49 19.64 5.79 1.18
N LEU A 50 18.75 6.04 2.13
CA LEU A 50 18.51 5.18 3.28
C LEU A 50 17.17 4.48 3.06
N ASP A 51 17.23 3.26 2.51
CA ASP A 51 16.07 2.41 2.30
C ASP A 51 15.90 1.48 3.50
N PHE A 52 15.01 1.84 4.42
CA PHE A 52 14.83 1.02 5.63
C PHE A 52 14.40 -0.42 5.34
N ASN A 53 13.80 -0.73 4.19
CA ASN A 53 13.49 -2.13 3.83
C ASN A 53 14.77 -2.95 3.68
N LEU A 54 15.77 -2.42 2.99
CA LEU A 54 17.06 -3.08 2.79
C LEU A 54 17.88 -3.08 4.08
N GLU A 55 18.05 -1.90 4.68
CA GLU A 55 19.02 -1.71 5.75
C GLU A 55 18.70 -2.57 6.99
N LEU A 56 17.42 -2.71 7.34
CA LEU A 56 16.99 -3.53 8.48
C LEU A 56 17.06 -5.05 8.22
N LEU A 57 17.00 -5.45 6.95
CA LEU A 57 17.15 -6.86 6.55
C LEU A 57 18.61 -7.25 6.43
N GLU A 58 19.47 -6.35 5.94
CA GLU A 58 20.93 -6.53 5.92
C GLU A 58 21.53 -6.46 7.33
N ASN A 59 20.98 -5.63 8.23
CA ASN A 59 21.52 -5.40 9.57
C ASN A 59 20.57 -5.93 10.67
N SER A 60 20.40 -7.24 10.75
CA SER A 60 19.41 -7.88 11.63
C SER A 60 19.51 -7.55 13.12
N ARG A 61 20.69 -7.12 13.60
CA ARG A 61 20.97 -6.77 14.99
C ARG A 61 20.69 -5.31 15.36
N LYS A 62 20.42 -4.44 14.36
CA LYS A 62 20.22 -3.00 14.57
C LYS A 62 18.75 -2.64 14.41
N ASN A 63 18.31 -1.66 15.19
CA ASN A 63 16.99 -1.03 14.98
C ASN A 63 17.10 0.17 14.02
N ALA A 64 15.94 0.68 13.58
CA ALA A 64 15.89 1.77 12.60
C ALA A 64 16.57 3.06 13.08
N LYS A 65 16.43 3.41 14.37
CA LYS A 65 17.08 4.59 14.96
C LYS A 65 18.60 4.47 14.93
N GLN A 66 19.15 3.30 15.28
CA GLN A 66 20.59 3.03 15.22
C GLN A 66 21.13 3.15 13.80
N ILE A 67 20.43 2.56 12.81
CA ILE A 67 20.81 2.66 11.40
C ILE A 67 20.81 4.12 10.94
N LEU A 68 19.77 4.88 11.27
CA LEU A 68 19.68 6.31 10.95
C LEU A 68 20.81 7.11 11.62
N GLN A 69 21.09 6.84 12.90
CA GLN A 69 22.16 7.49 13.64
C GLN A 69 23.52 7.27 13.01
N GLU A 70 23.87 6.02 12.68
CA GLU A 70 25.13 5.72 11.99
C GLU A 70 25.22 6.41 10.63
N LYS A 71 24.10 6.45 9.88
CA LYS A 71 24.05 7.14 8.59
C LYS A 71 24.34 8.63 8.75
N LEU A 72 23.67 9.30 9.69
CA LEU A 72 23.84 10.72 9.98
C LEU A 72 25.22 11.04 10.58
N GLN A 73 25.85 10.12 11.29
CA GLN A 73 27.21 10.28 11.82
C GLN A 73 28.30 10.04 10.78
N SER A 74 28.01 9.23 9.75
CA SER A 74 29.00 8.90 8.72
C SER A 74 29.40 10.09 7.86
N LYS A 75 28.46 11.03 7.64
CA LYS A 75 28.61 12.16 6.72
C LYS A 75 27.71 13.32 7.14
N LEU A 76 28.14 14.54 6.79
CA LEU A 76 27.29 15.72 6.87
C LEU A 76 26.33 15.75 5.67
N PHE A 77 25.07 16.09 5.95
CA PHE A 77 24.01 16.28 4.97
C PHE A 77 23.49 17.72 5.06
N ASP A 78 23.23 18.33 3.91
CA ASP A 78 22.70 19.69 3.81
C ASP A 78 21.17 19.71 3.87
N ALA A 79 20.53 18.57 3.60
CA ALA A 79 19.09 18.36 3.79
C ALA A 79 18.76 16.87 3.96
N ILE A 80 17.68 16.59 4.67
CA ILE A 80 17.08 15.26 4.79
C ILE A 80 15.71 15.30 4.11
N PHE A 81 15.47 14.37 3.19
CA PHE A 81 14.21 14.20 2.49
C PHE A 81 13.54 12.92 3.01
N LEU A 82 12.28 13.01 3.40
CA LEU A 82 11.53 11.88 3.96
C LEU A 82 10.19 11.74 3.24
N THR A 83 9.93 10.57 2.66
CA THR A 83 8.61 10.26 2.11
C THR A 83 7.61 10.03 3.25
N PHE A 84 6.37 10.47 3.09
CA PHE A 84 5.22 10.12 3.92
C PHE A 84 4.11 9.56 3.00
N PRO A 85 4.16 8.26 2.69
CA PRO A 85 3.40 7.69 1.57
C PRO A 85 1.91 7.52 1.87
N THR A 86 1.49 7.35 3.11
CA THR A 86 0.07 7.23 3.46
C THR A 86 -0.14 7.58 4.93
N VAL A 87 -1.32 8.13 5.26
CA VAL A 87 -1.70 8.53 6.61
C VAL A 87 -1.54 7.39 7.62
N ALA A 88 -1.79 6.14 7.22
CA ALA A 88 -1.64 4.96 8.07
C ALA A 88 -0.21 4.78 8.63
N LEU A 89 0.82 5.32 7.97
CA LEU A 89 2.21 5.24 8.43
C LEU A 89 2.59 6.37 9.40
N GLY A 90 1.67 7.23 9.80
CA GLY A 90 2.00 8.44 10.56
C GLY A 90 2.70 8.19 11.89
N ASN A 91 2.45 7.06 12.57
CA ASN A 91 3.19 6.70 13.78
C ASN A 91 4.69 6.47 13.48
N ILE A 92 4.99 5.64 12.47
CA ILE A 92 6.37 5.31 12.07
C ILE A 92 7.07 6.54 11.49
N VAL A 93 6.40 7.28 10.61
CA VAL A 93 6.97 8.50 10.00
C VAL A 93 7.22 9.56 11.06
N GLY A 94 6.32 9.71 12.03
CA GLY A 94 6.49 10.61 13.18
C GLY A 94 7.71 10.27 14.02
N GLU A 95 7.95 8.98 14.30
CA GLU A 95 9.17 8.53 14.98
C GLU A 95 10.43 8.90 14.19
N VAL A 96 10.46 8.63 12.89
CA VAL A 96 11.61 8.97 12.03
C VAL A 96 11.85 10.48 11.98
N ILE A 97 10.79 11.30 11.90
CA ILE A 97 10.89 12.76 11.96
C ILE A 97 11.55 13.20 13.27
N ASN A 98 11.05 12.68 14.40
CA ASN A 98 11.59 13.00 15.72
C ASN A 98 13.06 12.59 15.84
N TRP A 99 13.44 11.40 15.36
CA TRP A 99 14.84 10.96 15.37
C TRP A 99 15.72 11.83 14.48
N CYS A 100 15.27 12.22 13.29
CA CYS A 100 16.03 13.13 12.43
C CYS A 100 16.33 14.46 13.16
N LYS A 101 15.33 14.99 13.87
CA LYS A 101 15.44 16.25 14.60
C LYS A 101 16.25 16.13 15.90
N GLU A 102 16.21 14.98 16.56
CA GLU A 102 17.06 14.66 17.71
C GLU A 102 18.53 14.50 17.30
N LEU A 103 18.80 13.74 16.24
CA LEU A 103 20.14 13.36 15.81
C LEU A 103 20.83 14.41 14.93
N SER A 104 20.05 15.23 14.22
CA SER A 104 20.55 16.25 13.30
C SER A 104 19.66 17.52 13.33
N PRO A 105 19.58 18.22 14.46
CA PRO A 105 18.62 19.32 14.67
C PRO A 105 18.76 20.49 13.70
N GLN A 106 19.98 20.73 13.21
CA GLN A 106 20.30 21.84 12.30
C GLN A 106 20.08 21.50 10.83
N THR A 107 19.92 20.22 10.49
CA THR A 107 19.74 19.81 9.10
C THR A 107 18.28 20.02 8.70
N PRO A 108 18.01 20.78 7.61
CA PRO A 108 16.67 20.95 7.09
C PRO A 108 16.00 19.61 6.76
N LEU A 109 14.80 19.39 7.30
CA LEU A 109 13.95 18.24 7.06
C LEU A 109 12.81 18.62 6.10
N VAL A 110 12.82 17.96 4.95
CA VAL A 110 11.80 18.06 3.91
C VAL A 110 10.94 16.79 3.94
N VAL A 111 9.64 16.94 4.18
CA VAL A 111 8.69 15.82 4.15
C VAL A 111 7.76 15.98 2.96
N GLY A 112 7.49 14.92 2.22
CA GLY A 112 6.56 14.92 1.09
C GLY A 112 5.94 13.55 0.85
N GLY A 113 4.92 13.44 0.00
CA GLY A 113 4.24 12.17 -0.30
C GLY A 113 2.72 12.30 -0.20
N GLU A 114 2.00 11.23 -0.54
CA GLU A 114 0.54 11.27 -0.68
C GLU A 114 -0.20 11.57 0.63
N ALA A 115 0.39 11.31 1.81
CA ALA A 115 -0.23 11.69 3.08
C ALA A 115 -0.44 13.20 3.21
N VAL A 116 0.43 14.01 2.56
CA VAL A 116 0.34 15.48 2.54
C VAL A 116 -0.94 15.95 1.87
N GLU A 117 -1.43 15.21 0.88
CA GLU A 117 -2.63 15.54 0.13
C GLU A 117 -3.88 15.61 1.02
N LEU A 118 -3.95 14.72 2.03
CA LEU A 118 -5.09 14.60 2.93
C LEU A 118 -4.92 15.43 4.21
N MET A 119 -3.71 15.46 4.75
CA MET A 119 -3.45 16.08 6.06
C MET A 119 -3.05 17.55 5.95
N GLY A 120 -2.44 17.96 4.83
CA GLY A 120 -1.92 19.32 4.65
C GLY A 120 -1.02 19.75 5.80
N GLU A 121 -1.21 20.99 6.27
CA GLU A 121 -0.38 21.60 7.33
C GLU A 121 -0.49 20.92 8.71
N ASP A 122 -1.48 20.05 8.94
CA ASP A 122 -1.61 19.33 10.22
C ASP A 122 -0.35 18.50 10.51
N ILE A 123 0.32 17.99 9.47
CA ILE A 123 1.60 17.29 9.58
C ILE A 123 2.65 18.17 10.27
N MET A 124 2.72 19.46 9.93
CA MET A 124 3.66 20.41 10.55
C MET A 124 3.19 20.86 11.94
N ASN A 125 1.91 20.75 12.26
CA ASN A 125 1.42 20.98 13.63
C ASN A 125 1.80 19.82 14.56
N PHE A 126 1.86 18.60 14.05
CA PHE A 126 2.21 17.40 14.82
C PHE A 126 3.71 17.23 15.04
N TRP A 127 4.54 17.66 14.09
CA TRP A 127 5.97 17.41 14.14
C TRP A 127 6.83 18.61 13.72
N PRO A 128 8.07 18.71 14.23
CA PRO A 128 8.98 19.82 13.95
C PRO A 128 9.66 19.71 12.57
N ILE A 129 8.86 19.76 11.50
CA ILE A 129 9.31 19.73 10.09
C ILE A 129 9.60 21.15 9.61
N ASP A 130 10.67 21.36 8.83
CA ASP A 130 11.02 22.68 8.29
C ASP A 130 10.26 22.98 6.99
N TYR A 131 10.17 21.96 6.12
CA TYR A 131 9.52 22.06 4.82
C TYR A 131 8.61 20.87 4.59
N LEU A 132 7.34 21.13 4.25
CA LEU A 132 6.39 20.09 3.85
C LEU A 132 5.99 20.34 2.40
N TYR A 133 6.15 19.35 1.54
CA TYR A 133 5.93 19.50 0.11
C TYR A 133 4.72 18.71 -0.39
N HIS A 134 3.82 19.45 -1.04
CA HIS A 134 2.60 18.99 -1.68
C HIS A 134 2.77 19.11 -3.21
N GLY A 135 3.13 18.00 -3.87
CA GLY A 135 3.31 17.96 -5.32
C GLY A 135 4.11 16.75 -5.80
N TYR A 136 4.57 16.79 -7.06
CA TYR A 136 5.23 15.66 -7.73
C TYR A 136 6.76 15.79 -7.86
N GLY A 137 7.36 16.78 -7.22
CA GLY A 137 8.82 16.90 -7.07
C GLY A 137 9.48 17.86 -8.06
N GLN A 138 8.74 18.38 -9.04
CA GLN A 138 9.25 19.32 -10.06
C GLN A 138 9.88 20.59 -9.46
N GLU A 139 9.45 21.00 -8.26
CA GLU A 139 9.93 22.20 -7.58
C GLU A 139 11.08 21.92 -6.61
N MET A 140 11.52 20.66 -6.46
CA MET A 140 12.65 20.32 -5.59
C MET A 140 13.97 20.99 -5.98
N PRO A 141 14.33 21.15 -7.27
CA PRO A 141 15.51 21.93 -7.68
C PRO A 141 15.53 23.35 -7.11
N GLU A 142 14.38 24.01 -7.09
CA GLU A 142 14.25 25.38 -6.57
C GLU A 142 14.38 25.39 -5.04
N LEU A 143 13.76 24.41 -4.35
CA LEU A 143 13.91 24.24 -2.91
C LEU A 143 15.38 24.06 -2.51
N LEU A 144 16.14 23.22 -3.20
CA LEU A 144 17.56 23.00 -2.89
C LEU A 144 18.40 24.28 -3.01
N LYS A 145 18.17 25.08 -4.06
CA LYS A 145 18.86 26.37 -4.24
C LYS A 145 18.55 27.33 -3.10
N GLN A 146 17.29 27.37 -2.64
CA GLN A 146 16.88 28.25 -1.57
C GLN A 146 17.30 27.77 -0.17
N ILE A 147 17.40 26.45 0.05
CA ILE A 147 18.01 25.89 1.28
C ILE A 147 19.48 26.33 1.38
N ALA A 148 20.21 26.36 0.27
CA ALA A 148 21.59 26.85 0.24
C ALA A 148 21.72 28.37 0.45
N CYS A 149 20.64 29.14 0.28
CA CYS A 149 20.61 30.61 0.36
C CYS A 149 19.32 31.13 1.05
N PRO A 150 19.14 30.87 2.36
CA PRO A 150 17.86 31.09 3.05
C PRO A 150 17.45 32.57 3.17
N GLU A 151 18.38 33.52 3.08
CA GLU A 151 18.10 34.95 3.24
C GLU A 151 17.19 35.55 2.15
N LYS A 152 17.00 34.85 1.02
CA LYS A 152 16.17 35.28 -0.11
C LYS A 152 15.06 34.28 -0.42
N PHE A 153 14.56 33.55 0.58
CA PHE A 153 13.56 32.50 0.38
C PHE A 153 12.29 33.07 -0.28
N GLN A 154 11.98 32.58 -1.48
CA GLN A 154 10.78 32.93 -2.24
C GLN A 154 9.72 31.84 -2.08
N GLU A 155 8.47 32.20 -2.36
CA GLU A 155 7.38 31.24 -2.31
C GLU A 155 7.55 30.15 -3.40
N ILE A 156 7.56 28.89 -2.98
CA ILE A 156 7.60 27.72 -3.88
C ILE A 156 6.22 27.07 -3.90
N ALA A 157 5.71 26.78 -5.10
CA ALA A 157 4.39 26.18 -5.26
C ALA A 157 4.32 24.81 -4.57
N GLY A 158 3.27 24.61 -3.76
CA GLY A 158 3.08 23.38 -2.98
C GLY A 158 3.98 23.23 -1.76
N LEU A 159 4.88 24.17 -1.45
CA LEU A 159 5.78 24.08 -0.31
C LEU A 159 5.26 24.85 0.92
N TYR A 160 4.88 24.14 1.97
CA TYR A 160 4.71 24.74 3.29
C TYR A 160 6.08 24.94 3.94
N ARG A 161 6.27 26.07 4.62
CA ARG A 161 7.53 26.42 5.28
C ARG A 161 7.31 26.83 6.73
N ARG A 162 8.16 26.34 7.63
CA ARG A 162 8.20 26.80 9.02
C ARG A 162 9.00 28.09 9.12
N GLN A 163 8.46 29.09 9.82
CA GLN A 163 9.16 30.31 10.20
C GLN A 163 8.90 30.62 11.68
N GLY A 164 9.83 30.20 12.54
CA GLY A 164 9.62 30.21 13.99
C GLY A 164 8.41 29.34 14.36
N ASN A 165 7.45 29.94 15.05
CA ASN A 165 6.21 29.26 15.47
C ASN A 165 5.09 29.30 14.41
N HIS A 166 5.33 29.91 13.25
CA HIS A 166 4.33 30.03 12.20
C HIS A 166 4.60 29.03 11.06
N ILE A 167 3.51 28.55 10.45
CA ILE A 167 3.55 27.78 9.20
C ILE A 167 3.05 28.69 8.09
N ILE A 168 3.86 28.84 7.05
CA ILE A 168 3.51 29.59 5.85
C ILE A 168 2.96 28.57 4.85
N ALA A 169 1.66 28.67 4.57
CA ALA A 169 1.00 27.84 3.58
C ALA A 169 1.40 28.25 2.14
N PRO A 170 1.49 27.30 1.21
CA PRO A 170 1.83 27.58 -0.18
C PRO A 170 0.64 28.09 -0.98
N LYS A 171 0.92 28.79 -2.08
CA LYS A 171 0.06 28.74 -3.27
C LYS A 171 0.04 27.31 -3.82
N ILE A 172 -1.12 26.68 -3.71
CA ILE A 172 -1.40 25.41 -4.36
C ILE A 172 -1.84 25.72 -5.80
N LYS A 173 -0.94 25.51 -6.77
CA LYS A 173 -1.30 25.59 -8.19
C LYS A 173 -2.17 24.39 -8.57
N ARG A 174 -3.47 24.63 -8.78
CA ARG A 174 -4.35 23.64 -9.43
C ARG A 174 -4.08 23.68 -10.93
N GLY A 175 -3.39 22.67 -11.44
CA GLY A 175 -3.04 22.57 -12.86
C GLY A 175 -4.19 22.03 -13.72
N LYS A 176 -4.24 22.49 -14.98
CA LYS A 176 -4.89 21.77 -16.09
C LYS A 176 -4.08 20.50 -16.39
N THR A 177 -4.70 19.51 -17.04
CA THR A 177 -4.06 18.25 -17.48
C THR A 177 -2.68 18.52 -18.08
N LYS A 178 -1.63 17.98 -17.46
CA LYS A 178 -0.27 17.94 -18.00
C LYS A 178 0.17 16.49 -18.12
N LEU A 179 1.01 16.21 -19.12
CA LEU A 179 1.71 14.93 -19.20
C LEU A 179 2.61 14.79 -17.98
N LEU A 180 2.60 13.61 -17.37
CA LEU A 180 3.46 13.27 -16.23
C LEU A 180 4.90 12.90 -16.66
N ASP A 181 5.11 12.63 -17.95
CA ASP A 181 6.41 12.19 -18.46
C ASP A 181 7.41 13.35 -18.45
N ASN A 182 8.37 13.26 -17.52
CA ASN A 182 9.44 14.24 -17.36
C ASN A 182 10.83 13.61 -17.51
N TYR A 183 10.90 12.31 -17.78
CA TYR A 183 12.14 11.53 -17.75
C TYR A 183 12.12 10.37 -18.75
N SER A 184 13.29 10.02 -19.26
CA SER A 184 13.49 8.70 -19.87
C SER A 184 13.55 7.64 -18.76
N PRO A 185 13.11 6.38 -19.01
CA PRO A 185 13.21 5.34 -17.99
C PRO A 185 14.62 5.07 -17.50
N GLN A 186 15.61 5.12 -18.41
CA GLN A 186 17.02 4.96 -18.03
C GLN A 186 17.48 6.06 -17.06
N ASP A 187 17.18 7.32 -17.36
CA ASP A 187 17.60 8.42 -16.49
C ASP A 187 16.86 8.41 -15.15
N LEU A 188 15.62 7.92 -15.11
CA LEU A 188 14.86 7.77 -13.86
C LEU A 188 15.57 6.83 -12.88
N TYR A 189 15.91 5.62 -13.31
CA TYR A 189 16.46 4.61 -12.41
C TYR A 189 17.96 4.76 -12.17
N THR A 190 18.71 5.26 -13.15
CA THR A 190 20.14 5.56 -12.98
C THR A 190 20.39 6.94 -12.38
N LEU A 191 19.33 7.73 -12.17
CA LEU A 191 19.40 9.12 -11.70
C LEU A 191 20.41 9.93 -12.52
N LYS A 192 20.24 9.90 -13.84
CA LYS A 192 21.14 10.51 -14.85
C LYS A 192 22.59 10.04 -14.71
N GLY A 193 22.79 8.74 -14.43
CA GLY A 193 24.10 8.13 -14.23
C GLY A 193 24.74 8.35 -12.86
N GLN A 194 24.08 9.05 -11.92
CA GLN A 194 24.61 9.27 -10.55
C GLN A 194 24.33 8.10 -9.60
N PHE A 195 23.49 7.14 -10.00
CA PHE A 195 23.10 6.00 -9.18
C PHE A 195 23.30 4.67 -9.91
N ASN A 196 24.00 3.74 -9.25
CA ASN A 196 24.15 2.39 -9.76
C ASN A 196 22.91 1.55 -9.43
N PHE A 197 21.96 1.52 -10.36
CA PHE A 197 20.72 0.75 -10.21
C PHE A 197 20.99 -0.75 -10.08
N GLN A 198 21.95 -1.30 -10.82
CA GLN A 198 22.27 -2.73 -10.74
C GLN A 198 22.76 -3.13 -9.36
N ASP A 199 23.67 -2.36 -8.75
CA ASP A 199 24.17 -2.64 -7.40
C ASP A 199 23.04 -2.62 -6.36
N TYR A 200 22.07 -1.71 -6.52
CA TYR A 200 20.90 -1.63 -5.68
C TYR A 200 20.01 -2.88 -5.80
N LEU A 201 19.82 -3.41 -7.02
CA LEU A 201 19.09 -4.67 -7.23
C LEU A 201 19.84 -5.87 -6.65
N GLU A 202 21.17 -5.91 -6.81
CA GLU A 202 21.98 -7.01 -6.28
C GLU A 202 21.96 -7.06 -4.74
N ARG A 203 21.81 -5.91 -4.06
CA ARG A 203 21.56 -5.89 -2.60
C ARG A 203 20.30 -6.65 -2.21
N TYR A 204 19.19 -6.40 -2.89
CA TYR A 204 17.94 -7.13 -2.68
C TYR A 204 18.11 -8.65 -2.91
N LYS A 205 18.75 -9.02 -4.02
CA LYS A 205 18.98 -10.44 -4.34
C LYS A 205 19.86 -11.14 -3.31
N LYS A 206 20.90 -10.48 -2.79
CA LYS A 206 21.80 -11.03 -1.76
C LYS A 206 21.09 -11.40 -0.46
N ILE A 207 20.04 -10.66 -0.09
CA ILE A 207 19.20 -10.96 1.08
C ILE A 207 18.00 -11.87 0.73
N GLY A 208 18.02 -12.51 -0.44
CA GLY A 208 17.01 -13.50 -0.84
C GLY A 208 15.68 -12.89 -1.32
N ILE A 209 15.66 -11.60 -1.66
CA ILE A 209 14.47 -10.91 -2.15
C ILE A 209 14.57 -10.73 -3.66
N GLN A 210 13.55 -11.21 -4.38
CA GLN A 210 13.37 -10.88 -5.78
C GLN A 210 12.67 -9.52 -5.91
N PRO A 211 13.29 -8.51 -6.53
CA PRO A 211 12.63 -7.24 -6.76
C PRO A 211 11.46 -7.38 -7.74
N SER A 212 10.40 -6.62 -7.48
CA SER A 212 9.31 -6.29 -8.39
C SER A 212 9.30 -4.77 -8.58
N ALA A 213 8.60 -4.26 -9.59
CA ALA A 213 8.54 -2.82 -9.83
C ALA A 213 7.11 -2.31 -9.97
N PHE A 214 6.93 -1.04 -9.62
CA PHE A 214 5.71 -0.31 -9.93
C PHE A 214 5.81 0.24 -11.35
N LEU A 215 4.74 0.07 -12.13
CA LEU A 215 4.48 0.86 -13.33
C LEU A 215 3.32 1.79 -13.03
N GLU A 216 3.27 2.92 -13.70
CA GLU A 216 2.20 3.90 -13.55
C GLU A 216 1.91 4.52 -14.91
N MET A 217 0.66 4.49 -15.34
CA MET A 217 0.17 5.22 -16.50
C MET A 217 -0.74 6.38 -16.07
N MET A 218 -1.35 6.36 -14.88
CA MET A 218 -2.20 7.45 -14.41
C MET A 218 -2.11 7.77 -12.91
N ARG A 219 -2.36 9.04 -12.57
CA ARG A 219 -2.57 9.52 -11.19
C ARG A 219 -3.94 10.14 -11.04
N GLY A 220 -4.61 9.82 -9.93
CA GLY A 220 -5.97 10.25 -9.64
C GLY A 220 -7.05 9.34 -10.24
N CYS A 221 -8.30 9.60 -9.88
CA CYS A 221 -9.46 8.85 -10.37
C CYS A 221 -10.68 9.79 -10.43
N SER A 222 -11.51 9.67 -11.47
CA SER A 222 -12.73 10.48 -11.61
C SER A 222 -13.94 9.94 -10.83
N HIS A 223 -13.79 8.81 -10.14
CA HIS A 223 -14.84 8.23 -9.31
C HIS A 223 -14.89 8.87 -7.92
N HIS A 224 -16.07 8.86 -7.31
CA HIS A 224 -16.35 9.63 -6.10
C HIS A 224 -16.62 8.76 -4.85
N CYS A 225 -16.14 7.51 -4.84
CA CYS A 225 -16.34 6.55 -3.74
C CYS A 225 -16.00 7.17 -2.38
N THR A 226 -16.91 7.12 -1.40
CA THR A 226 -16.81 7.93 -0.16
C THR A 226 -15.66 7.51 0.77
N PHE A 227 -15.20 6.27 0.68
CA PHE A 227 -14.10 5.71 1.48
C PHE A 227 -12.70 5.90 0.86
N CYS A 228 -12.62 6.37 -0.38
CA CYS A 228 -11.37 6.36 -1.13
C CYS A 228 -10.52 7.60 -0.81
N ALA A 229 -9.26 7.37 -0.44
CA ALA A 229 -8.27 8.39 -0.12
C ALA A 229 -7.78 9.20 -1.33
N ILE A 230 -8.00 8.69 -2.55
CA ILE A 230 -7.60 9.39 -3.79
C ILE A 230 -8.33 10.72 -3.86
N ASN A 231 -7.55 11.80 -4.01
CA ASN A 231 -8.08 13.16 -4.00
C ASN A 231 -8.98 13.42 -5.22
N LYS A 232 -10.29 13.48 -4.96
CA LYS A 232 -11.35 13.69 -5.96
C LYS A 232 -11.33 15.08 -6.60
N SER A 233 -10.62 16.03 -6.01
CA SER A 233 -10.50 17.40 -6.53
C SER A 233 -9.37 17.58 -7.54
N GLN A 234 -8.58 16.52 -7.80
CA GLN A 234 -7.48 16.56 -8.74
C GLN A 234 -7.91 16.18 -10.15
N THR A 235 -7.28 16.84 -11.13
CA THR A 235 -7.36 16.42 -12.52
C THR A 235 -6.64 15.08 -12.65
N VAL A 236 -7.26 14.10 -13.32
CA VAL A 236 -6.59 12.84 -13.64
C VAL A 236 -5.44 13.14 -14.61
N LEU A 237 -4.24 12.69 -14.23
CA LEU A 237 -3.02 12.87 -15.01
C LEU A 237 -2.64 11.55 -15.65
N PHE A 238 -2.09 11.62 -16.86
CA PHE A 238 -1.68 10.46 -17.63
C PHE A 238 -0.23 10.58 -18.08
N ARG A 239 0.42 9.42 -18.20
CA ARG A 239 1.66 9.21 -18.93
C ARG A 239 1.36 8.65 -20.31
N GLN A 240 2.28 8.85 -21.23
CA GLN A 240 2.22 8.27 -22.55
C GLN A 240 2.40 6.74 -22.44
N PRO A 241 1.51 5.94 -23.04
CA PRO A 241 1.62 4.48 -23.06
C PRO A 241 3.00 3.98 -23.49
N GLU A 242 3.61 4.64 -24.47
CA GLU A 242 4.94 4.31 -24.99
C GLU A 242 6.02 4.48 -23.91
N THR A 243 5.95 5.56 -23.11
CA THR A 243 6.90 5.79 -22.02
C THR A 243 6.78 4.71 -20.93
N VAL A 244 5.56 4.27 -20.61
CA VAL A 244 5.32 3.18 -19.65
C VAL A 244 5.84 1.85 -20.20
N ALA A 245 5.65 1.59 -21.49
CA ALA A 245 6.16 0.38 -22.15
C ALA A 245 7.70 0.35 -22.18
N THR A 246 8.36 1.48 -22.51
CA THR A 246 9.82 1.58 -22.45
C THR A 246 10.35 1.40 -21.01
N GLU A 247 9.61 1.86 -19.99
CA GLU A 247 9.95 1.61 -18.58
C GLU A 247 9.89 0.11 -18.24
N ALA A 248 8.85 -0.59 -18.70
CA ALA A 248 8.73 -2.03 -18.55
C ALA A 248 9.89 -2.78 -19.23
N GLU A 249 10.29 -2.39 -20.45
CA GLU A 249 11.43 -3.00 -21.15
C GLU A 249 12.75 -2.78 -20.41
N PHE A 250 13.01 -1.55 -19.93
CA PHE A 250 14.21 -1.24 -19.15
C PHE A 250 14.30 -2.12 -17.90
N LEU A 251 13.19 -2.28 -17.17
CA LEU A 251 13.16 -3.11 -15.97
C LEU A 251 13.33 -4.60 -16.27
N LEU A 252 12.76 -5.10 -17.38
CA LEU A 252 12.96 -6.49 -17.85
C LEU A 252 14.43 -6.78 -18.17
N GLN A 253 15.14 -5.81 -18.77
CA GLN A 253 16.59 -5.91 -19.03
C GLN A 253 17.41 -6.03 -17.73
N HIS A 254 16.87 -5.58 -16.60
CA HIS A 254 17.47 -5.68 -15.27
C HIS A 254 16.92 -6.88 -14.45
N ASP A 255 16.33 -7.88 -15.13
CA ASP A 255 15.82 -9.12 -14.54
C ASP A 255 14.64 -8.91 -13.55
N ILE A 256 13.86 -7.85 -13.75
CA ILE A 256 12.62 -7.58 -13.01
C ILE A 256 11.44 -7.96 -13.92
N HIS A 257 10.77 -9.07 -13.58
CA HIS A 257 9.69 -9.64 -14.41
C HIS A 257 8.29 -9.46 -13.83
N ASP A 258 8.19 -9.08 -12.57
CA ASP A 258 6.92 -8.85 -11.87
C ASP A 258 6.65 -7.35 -11.74
N PHE A 259 5.55 -6.90 -12.32
CA PHE A 259 5.12 -5.51 -12.25
C PHE A 259 3.78 -5.36 -11.53
N TYR A 260 3.63 -4.28 -10.78
CA TYR A 260 2.34 -3.80 -10.30
C TYR A 260 2.04 -2.45 -10.95
N LEU A 261 1.03 -2.44 -11.83
CA LEU A 261 0.50 -1.21 -12.39
C LEU A 261 -0.36 -0.53 -11.33
N ILE A 262 0.19 0.53 -10.70
CA ILE A 262 -0.39 1.20 -9.52
C ILE A 262 -1.60 2.09 -9.84
N ASP A 263 -1.98 2.16 -11.12
CA ASP A 263 -3.13 2.90 -11.59
C ASP A 263 -4.39 2.50 -10.80
N PRO A 264 -5.14 3.47 -10.24
CA PRO A 264 -6.29 3.17 -9.41
C PRO A 264 -7.47 2.61 -10.20
N THR A 265 -7.51 2.82 -11.51
CA THR A 265 -8.58 2.32 -12.40
C THR A 265 -8.04 2.10 -13.81
N LEU A 266 -7.42 0.95 -14.06
CA LEU A 266 -7.05 0.54 -15.41
C LEU A 266 -8.30 0.49 -16.32
N GLY A 267 -8.22 1.08 -17.51
CA GLY A 267 -9.36 1.23 -18.42
C GLY A 267 -10.15 2.52 -18.23
N LEU A 268 -9.79 3.41 -17.28
CA LEU A 268 -10.46 4.70 -17.10
C LEU A 268 -10.42 5.56 -18.39
N ASN A 269 -9.27 5.58 -19.06
CA ASN A 269 -9.13 6.13 -20.40
C ASN A 269 -8.90 4.98 -21.38
N LYS A 270 -9.99 4.53 -22.02
CA LYS A 270 -9.96 3.38 -22.93
C LYS A 270 -8.88 3.51 -24.01
N LYS A 271 -8.74 4.68 -24.65
CA LYS A 271 -7.77 4.87 -25.74
C LYS A 271 -6.32 4.68 -25.26
N LEU A 272 -5.96 5.29 -24.13
CA LEU A 272 -4.60 5.17 -23.58
C LEU A 272 -4.33 3.77 -23.04
N THR A 273 -5.30 3.18 -22.34
CA THR A 273 -5.20 1.79 -21.88
C THR A 273 -5.01 0.84 -23.04
N ASP A 274 -5.81 0.96 -24.10
CA ASP A 274 -5.71 0.13 -25.30
C ASP A 274 -4.31 0.21 -25.92
N SER A 275 -3.79 1.43 -26.09
CA SER A 275 -2.43 1.65 -26.62
C SER A 275 -1.36 1.01 -25.74
N LEU A 276 -1.49 1.10 -24.41
CA LEU A 276 -0.57 0.46 -23.47
C LEU A 276 -0.63 -1.07 -23.58
N LEU A 277 -1.83 -1.65 -23.69
CA LEU A 277 -2.00 -3.10 -23.83
C LEU A 277 -1.40 -3.61 -25.14
N ASP A 278 -1.46 -2.83 -26.22
CA ASP A 278 -0.85 -3.19 -27.50
C ASP A 278 0.68 -3.25 -27.37
N SER A 279 1.31 -2.22 -26.78
CA SER A 279 2.75 -2.22 -26.52
C SER A 279 3.19 -3.35 -25.58
N LEU A 280 2.45 -3.58 -24.48
CA LEU A 280 2.76 -4.65 -23.53
C LEU A 280 2.58 -6.04 -24.14
N THR A 281 1.63 -6.23 -25.06
CA THR A 281 1.44 -7.48 -25.81
C THR A 281 2.69 -7.81 -26.63
N GLU A 282 3.23 -6.82 -27.34
CA GLU A 282 4.48 -6.99 -28.09
C GLU A 282 5.63 -7.39 -27.15
N ILE A 283 5.82 -6.67 -26.04
CA ILE A 283 6.85 -6.98 -25.04
C ILE A 283 6.67 -8.39 -24.48
N LYS A 284 5.42 -8.77 -24.13
CA LYS A 284 5.09 -10.09 -23.57
C LYS A 284 5.43 -11.22 -24.54
N SER A 285 5.21 -11.03 -25.85
CA SER A 285 5.52 -12.02 -26.89
C SER A 285 6.99 -12.44 -26.92
N ARG A 286 7.90 -11.55 -26.49
CA ARG A 286 9.35 -11.77 -26.41
C ARG A 286 9.85 -12.03 -24.98
N ASN A 287 8.99 -11.85 -23.97
CA ASN A 287 9.34 -11.99 -22.56
C ASN A 287 8.33 -12.89 -21.82
N ALA A 288 8.49 -14.21 -21.95
CA ALA A 288 7.56 -15.19 -21.38
C ALA A 288 7.40 -15.07 -19.85
N LYS A 289 8.40 -14.53 -19.13
CA LYS A 289 8.36 -14.33 -17.67
C LYS A 289 7.57 -13.11 -17.21
N LEU A 290 7.27 -12.14 -18.10
CA LEU A 290 6.56 -10.92 -17.74
C LEU A 290 5.21 -11.24 -17.08
N SER A 291 5.00 -10.73 -15.87
CA SER A 291 3.78 -10.89 -15.09
C SER A 291 3.36 -9.55 -14.53
N ILE A 292 2.15 -9.11 -14.87
CA ILE A 292 1.61 -7.83 -14.42
C ILE A 292 0.42 -8.07 -13.51
N LEU A 293 0.38 -7.35 -12.39
CA LEU A 293 -0.81 -7.14 -11.59
C LEU A 293 -1.32 -5.72 -11.84
N GLY A 294 -2.60 -5.55 -12.12
CA GLY A 294 -3.24 -4.22 -12.21
C GLY A 294 -4.51 -4.15 -11.37
N VAL A 295 -5.10 -2.97 -11.23
CA VAL A 295 -6.39 -2.78 -10.55
C VAL A 295 -7.39 -2.13 -11.48
N THR A 296 -8.62 -2.63 -11.47
CA THR A 296 -9.73 -1.99 -12.20
C THR A 296 -11.04 -2.11 -11.41
N ARG A 297 -12.10 -1.54 -11.99
CA ARG A 297 -13.45 -1.61 -11.47
C ARG A 297 -14.20 -2.73 -12.17
N THR A 298 -15.07 -3.41 -11.43
CA THR A 298 -15.87 -4.55 -11.93
C THR A 298 -16.67 -4.19 -13.17
N ASN A 299 -17.24 -2.98 -13.22
CA ASN A 299 -18.04 -2.50 -14.35
C ASN A 299 -17.24 -2.19 -15.64
N LEU A 300 -15.91 -2.27 -15.62
CA LEU A 300 -15.05 -2.09 -16.80
C LEU A 300 -14.60 -3.44 -17.39
N VAL A 301 -14.85 -4.55 -16.71
CA VAL A 301 -14.40 -5.87 -17.15
C VAL A 301 -15.37 -6.46 -18.18
N THR A 302 -14.90 -6.59 -19.40
CA THR A 302 -15.58 -7.29 -20.51
C THR A 302 -14.68 -8.41 -21.03
N ASP A 303 -15.23 -9.40 -21.74
CA ASP A 303 -14.43 -10.48 -22.34
C ASP A 303 -13.30 -9.94 -23.23
N SER A 304 -13.61 -8.96 -24.09
CA SER A 304 -12.61 -8.32 -24.96
C SER A 304 -11.49 -7.61 -24.18
N PHE A 305 -11.81 -7.01 -23.04
CA PHE A 305 -10.83 -6.32 -22.22
C PHE A 305 -9.95 -7.32 -21.48
N ALA A 306 -10.55 -8.35 -20.89
CA ALA A 306 -9.84 -9.43 -20.23
C ALA A 306 -8.93 -10.22 -21.20
N GLN A 307 -9.36 -10.46 -22.44
CA GLN A 307 -8.53 -11.08 -23.47
C GLN A 307 -7.26 -10.26 -23.74
N ARG A 308 -7.39 -8.93 -23.90
CA ARG A 308 -6.25 -8.05 -24.12
C ARG A 308 -5.33 -7.96 -22.92
N LEU A 309 -5.88 -7.91 -21.72
CA LEU A 309 -5.09 -7.98 -20.48
C LEU A 309 -4.24 -9.25 -20.45
N LYS A 310 -4.82 -10.41 -20.79
CA LYS A 310 -4.09 -11.68 -20.80
C LYS A 310 -2.94 -11.65 -21.80
N GLN A 311 -3.18 -11.14 -23.01
CA GLN A 311 -2.17 -11.01 -24.07
C GLN A 311 -1.03 -10.06 -23.66
N ALA A 312 -1.34 -8.98 -22.94
CA ALA A 312 -0.39 -8.01 -22.41
C ALA A 312 0.41 -8.51 -21.19
N GLY A 313 0.19 -9.74 -20.74
CA GLY A 313 0.94 -10.33 -19.62
C GLY A 313 0.34 -10.08 -18.23
N PHE A 314 -0.90 -9.62 -18.13
CA PHE A 314 -1.58 -9.53 -16.84
C PHE A 314 -1.90 -10.93 -16.31
N GLY A 315 -1.22 -11.31 -15.24
CA GLY A 315 -1.44 -12.57 -14.53
C GLY A 315 -2.53 -12.47 -13.46
N SER A 316 -2.75 -11.26 -12.94
CA SER A 316 -3.77 -11.00 -11.93
C SER A 316 -4.35 -9.60 -12.08
N ILE A 317 -5.64 -9.46 -11.75
CA ILE A 317 -6.33 -8.17 -11.70
C ILE A 317 -7.03 -8.02 -10.36
N GLY A 318 -6.67 -6.96 -9.64
CA GLY A 318 -7.37 -6.45 -8.49
C GLY A 318 -8.72 -5.89 -8.89
N LEU A 319 -9.78 -6.41 -8.28
CA LEU A 319 -11.13 -5.91 -8.40
C LEU A 319 -11.53 -5.35 -7.06
N GLY A 320 -11.85 -4.06 -7.03
CA GLY A 320 -12.60 -3.51 -5.92
C GLY A 320 -13.98 -4.15 -5.92
N ILE A 321 -14.25 -5.08 -5.02
CA ILE A 321 -15.59 -5.62 -4.76
C ILE A 321 -16.20 -4.83 -3.60
N GLU A 322 -15.39 -4.57 -2.57
CA GLU A 322 -15.72 -4.00 -1.26
C GLU A 322 -16.70 -4.86 -0.47
N THR A 323 -17.88 -5.09 -0.99
CA THR A 323 -18.91 -5.90 -0.35
C THR A 323 -19.96 -6.32 -1.38
N MET A 324 -20.64 -7.43 -1.12
CA MET A 324 -21.79 -7.87 -1.93
C MET A 324 -23.13 -7.40 -1.35
N THR A 325 -23.12 -6.59 -0.29
CA THR A 325 -24.33 -5.99 0.29
C THR A 325 -24.70 -4.69 -0.45
N ASP A 326 -25.85 -4.69 -1.14
CA ASP A 326 -26.34 -3.55 -1.95
C ASP A 326 -26.42 -2.23 -1.19
N CYS A 327 -26.95 -2.25 0.03
CA CYS A 327 -27.12 -1.02 0.82
C CYS A 327 -25.76 -0.41 1.21
N GLN A 328 -24.74 -1.25 1.48
CA GLN A 328 -23.38 -0.78 1.75
C GLN A 328 -22.72 -0.21 0.49
N LEU A 329 -22.85 -0.90 -0.67
CA LEU A 329 -22.37 -0.40 -1.96
C LEU A 329 -22.95 0.97 -2.32
N SER A 330 -24.24 1.16 -2.02
CA SER A 330 -24.95 2.43 -2.18
C SER A 330 -24.39 3.51 -1.25
N LYS A 331 -24.20 3.21 0.05
CA LYS A 331 -23.60 4.14 1.03
C LYS A 331 -22.21 4.62 0.59
N ILE A 332 -21.39 3.73 0.03
CA ILE A 332 -20.05 4.08 -0.41
C ILE A 332 -19.98 4.78 -1.77
N GLN A 333 -21.13 4.97 -2.42
CA GLN A 333 -21.27 5.59 -3.74
C GLN A 333 -20.36 4.97 -4.80
N LYS A 334 -20.14 3.65 -4.71
CA LYS A 334 -19.29 2.96 -5.67
C LYS A 334 -19.95 2.86 -7.04
N LYS A 335 -21.29 2.85 -7.10
CA LYS A 335 -22.07 2.77 -8.36
C LYS A 335 -21.76 1.50 -9.17
N VAL A 336 -21.66 0.36 -8.47
CA VAL A 336 -21.60 -0.99 -9.05
C VAL A 336 -22.62 -1.87 -8.32
N VAL A 337 -23.08 -2.93 -8.97
CA VAL A 337 -24.02 -3.91 -8.37
C VAL A 337 -23.34 -5.29 -8.22
N PRO A 338 -23.77 -6.13 -7.27
CA PRO A 338 -23.17 -7.44 -6.99
C PRO A 338 -23.08 -8.35 -8.22
N GLU A 339 -24.07 -8.35 -9.10
CA GLU A 339 -24.08 -9.18 -10.32
C GLU A 339 -22.93 -8.83 -11.26
N GLN A 340 -22.60 -7.54 -11.39
CA GLN A 340 -21.46 -7.08 -12.17
C GLN A 340 -20.14 -7.54 -11.55
N SER A 341 -20.06 -7.52 -10.21
CA SER A 341 -18.91 -8.05 -9.48
C SER A 341 -18.71 -9.53 -9.75
N LYS A 342 -19.77 -10.35 -9.65
CA LYS A 342 -19.72 -11.78 -9.97
C LYS A 342 -19.28 -12.03 -11.41
N GLU A 343 -19.91 -11.38 -12.38
CA GLU A 343 -19.58 -11.59 -13.79
C GLU A 343 -18.12 -11.19 -14.11
N SER A 344 -17.64 -10.07 -13.55
CA SER A 344 -16.26 -9.62 -13.76
C SER A 344 -15.21 -10.64 -13.29
N VAL A 345 -15.48 -11.32 -12.17
CA VAL A 345 -14.60 -12.38 -11.64
C VAL A 345 -14.59 -13.59 -12.57
N LEU A 346 -15.76 -14.01 -13.05
CA LEU A 346 -15.90 -15.15 -13.96
C LEU A 346 -15.25 -14.88 -15.32
N ILE A 347 -15.41 -13.68 -15.88
CA ILE A 347 -14.75 -13.27 -17.12
C ILE A 347 -13.22 -13.42 -16.99
N LEU A 348 -12.63 -12.84 -15.95
CA LEU A 348 -11.18 -12.91 -15.72
C LEU A 348 -10.71 -14.36 -15.56
N HIS A 349 -11.46 -15.16 -14.78
CA HIS A 349 -11.15 -16.56 -14.57
C HIS A 349 -11.15 -17.37 -15.88
N ARG A 350 -12.17 -17.19 -16.73
CA ARG A 350 -12.27 -17.84 -18.05
C ARG A 350 -11.09 -17.49 -18.97
N GLN A 351 -10.53 -16.28 -18.85
CA GLN A 351 -9.33 -15.85 -19.60
C GLN A 351 -8.01 -16.29 -18.95
N GLY A 352 -8.05 -17.04 -17.83
CA GLY A 352 -6.87 -17.48 -17.11
C GLY A 352 -6.12 -16.34 -16.41
N ILE A 353 -6.83 -15.28 -16.03
CA ILE A 353 -6.32 -14.19 -15.17
C ILE A 353 -6.84 -14.43 -13.76
N ARG A 354 -5.96 -14.40 -12.76
CA ARG A 354 -6.35 -14.60 -11.36
C ARG A 354 -7.03 -13.34 -10.81
N PRO A 355 -8.34 -13.37 -10.46
CA PRO A 355 -8.99 -12.23 -9.83
C PRO A 355 -8.48 -12.08 -8.40
N LYS A 356 -8.05 -10.87 -8.03
CA LYS A 356 -7.75 -10.50 -6.65
C LYS A 356 -8.88 -9.62 -6.12
N LEU A 357 -9.62 -10.11 -5.14
CA LEU A 357 -10.83 -9.47 -4.63
C LEU A 357 -10.48 -8.57 -3.45
N PHE A 358 -10.65 -7.25 -3.61
CA PHE A 358 -10.55 -6.31 -2.50
C PHE A 358 -11.88 -6.24 -1.78
N LEU A 359 -11.90 -6.53 -0.48
CA LEU A 359 -13.07 -6.54 0.38
C LEU A 359 -12.90 -5.54 1.53
N ILE A 360 -14.01 -4.89 1.91
CA ILE A 360 -14.13 -3.97 3.02
C ILE A 360 -15.18 -4.52 3.98
N HIS A 361 -14.78 -4.80 5.21
CA HIS A 361 -15.70 -5.14 6.30
C HIS A 361 -16.16 -3.87 6.99
N PHE A 362 -17.47 -3.65 7.01
CA PHE A 362 -18.06 -2.47 7.63
C PHE A 362 -18.51 -2.81 9.06
N PRO A 363 -18.35 -1.89 10.01
CA PRO A 363 -18.75 -2.11 11.40
C PRO A 363 -20.27 -2.34 11.56
N ASP A 364 -21.07 -1.68 10.72
CA ASP A 364 -22.53 -1.62 10.86
C ASP A 364 -23.25 -2.92 10.46
N ILE A 365 -22.68 -3.70 9.53
CA ILE A 365 -23.39 -4.81 8.88
C ILE A 365 -22.39 -5.91 8.55
N PHE A 366 -22.73 -7.13 8.97
CA PHE A 366 -22.08 -8.36 8.51
C PHE A 366 -22.63 -8.74 7.13
N SER A 367 -21.76 -8.88 6.13
CA SER A 367 -22.17 -9.22 4.76
C SER A 367 -22.23 -10.73 4.54
N MET A 368 -23.39 -11.33 4.80
CA MET A 368 -23.65 -12.75 4.47
C MET A 368 -23.56 -13.00 2.96
N GLU A 369 -23.93 -12.00 2.17
CA GLU A 369 -23.86 -11.96 0.72
C GLU A 369 -22.42 -12.12 0.23
N THR A 370 -21.46 -11.48 0.90
CA THR A 370 -20.04 -11.62 0.55
C THR A 370 -19.56 -13.05 0.81
N ILE A 371 -19.93 -13.65 1.95
CA ILE A 371 -19.56 -15.04 2.26
C ILE A 371 -20.14 -16.01 1.23
N LYS A 372 -21.43 -15.86 0.89
CA LYS A 372 -22.09 -16.71 -0.13
C LYS A 372 -21.41 -16.58 -1.49
N PHE A 373 -21.08 -15.36 -1.91
CA PHE A 373 -20.37 -15.13 -3.14
C PHE A 373 -19.01 -15.86 -3.18
N LEU A 374 -18.22 -15.79 -2.12
CA LEU A 374 -16.93 -16.49 -2.06
C LEU A 374 -17.09 -18.01 -2.05
N LEU A 375 -18.13 -18.55 -1.41
CA LEU A 375 -18.47 -19.98 -1.46
C LEU A 375 -18.81 -20.43 -2.87
N GLU A 376 -19.63 -19.66 -3.59
CA GLU A 376 -19.97 -19.97 -4.99
C GLU A 376 -18.71 -20.01 -5.85
N LEU A 377 -17.81 -19.03 -5.71
CA LEU A 377 -16.52 -19.03 -6.43
C LEU A 377 -15.66 -20.26 -6.09
N ALA A 378 -15.62 -20.65 -4.81
CA ALA A 378 -14.88 -21.84 -4.38
C ALA A 378 -15.47 -23.13 -4.95
N GLN A 379 -16.80 -23.27 -4.98
CA GLN A 379 -17.52 -24.41 -5.56
C GLN A 379 -17.31 -24.50 -7.08
N GLU A 380 -17.31 -23.36 -7.76
CA GLU A 380 -16.98 -23.23 -9.19
C GLU A 380 -15.48 -23.40 -9.47
N LYS A 381 -14.65 -23.63 -8.43
CA LYS A 381 -13.19 -23.80 -8.50
C LYS A 381 -12.47 -22.63 -9.16
N VAL A 382 -13.00 -21.42 -8.98
CA VAL A 382 -12.37 -20.19 -9.44
C VAL A 382 -11.06 -20.00 -8.70
N ASN A 383 -9.97 -19.82 -9.45
CA ASN A 383 -8.68 -19.43 -8.86
C ASN A 383 -8.69 -17.94 -8.55
N PHE A 384 -9.12 -17.55 -7.34
CA PHE A 384 -9.10 -16.18 -6.85
C PHE A 384 -8.16 -16.00 -5.65
N LEU A 385 -8.02 -14.76 -5.20
CA LEU A 385 -7.32 -14.40 -3.98
C LEU A 385 -8.04 -13.24 -3.32
N VAL A 386 -8.30 -13.31 -2.03
CA VAL A 386 -8.87 -12.21 -1.27
C VAL A 386 -7.77 -11.33 -0.68
N GLN A 387 -8.02 -10.03 -0.66
CA GLN A 387 -7.35 -9.11 0.23
C GLN A 387 -8.42 -8.30 0.97
N SER A 388 -8.41 -8.41 2.29
CA SER A 388 -9.43 -7.84 3.16
C SER A 388 -8.96 -6.55 3.80
N SER A 389 -9.94 -5.72 4.15
CA SER A 389 -9.69 -4.44 4.81
C SER A 389 -10.90 -4.09 5.69
N PHE A 390 -10.67 -3.34 6.75
CA PHE A 390 -11.72 -2.75 7.56
C PHE A 390 -12.04 -1.35 7.04
N PHE A 391 -13.31 -0.97 7.11
CA PHE A 391 -13.72 0.38 6.75
C PHE A 391 -13.05 1.42 7.68
N ARG A 392 -12.44 2.45 7.10
CA ARG A 392 -11.81 3.55 7.86
C ARG A 392 -12.36 4.89 7.39
N PRO A 393 -12.74 5.80 8.30
CA PRO A 393 -12.99 7.17 7.92
C PRO A 393 -11.71 7.79 7.38
N LEU A 394 -11.84 8.62 6.34
CA LEU A 394 -10.72 9.39 5.82
C LEU A 394 -10.31 10.47 6.82
N TYR A 395 -9.01 10.77 6.87
CA TYR A 395 -8.49 11.89 7.63
C TYR A 395 -9.14 13.20 7.16
N GLN A 396 -9.61 14.01 8.10
CA GLN A 396 -10.11 15.36 7.81
C GLN A 396 -9.16 16.41 8.37
N LYS A 397 -8.77 17.37 7.55
CA LYS A 397 -7.90 18.48 7.98
C LYS A 397 -8.53 19.24 9.15
N GLY A 398 -7.75 19.52 10.19
CA GLY A 398 -8.18 20.19 11.41
C GLY A 398 -8.95 19.30 12.39
N GLN A 399 -9.09 18.00 12.11
CA GLN A 399 -9.84 17.07 12.96
C GLN A 399 -9.18 16.84 14.32
N PHE A 400 -7.85 16.93 14.41
CA PHE A 400 -7.10 16.61 15.64
C PHE A 400 -6.26 17.79 16.11
N ALA A 401 -6.41 18.16 17.38
CA ALA A 401 -5.58 19.20 18.02
C ALA A 401 -4.17 18.71 18.38
N GLN A 402 -3.97 17.39 18.46
CA GLN A 402 -2.70 16.74 18.77
C GLN A 402 -2.51 15.55 17.82
N THR A 403 -1.27 15.05 17.73
CA THR A 403 -0.92 13.89 16.91
C THR A 403 -1.83 12.69 17.24
N PRO A 404 -2.69 12.25 16.30
CA PRO A 404 -3.55 11.11 16.55
C PRO A 404 -2.75 9.80 16.51
N ASP A 405 -3.32 8.74 17.07
CA ASP A 405 -2.85 7.39 16.77
C ASP A 405 -3.22 7.04 15.32
N PHE A 406 -2.23 7.03 14.44
CA PHE A 406 -2.44 6.82 13.01
C PHE A 406 -2.87 5.40 12.63
N ARG A 407 -2.80 4.42 13.54
CA ARG A 407 -3.33 3.07 13.32
C ARG A 407 -4.83 3.08 13.01
N ARG A 408 -5.57 4.09 13.47
CA ARG A 408 -6.99 4.29 13.16
C ARG A 408 -7.29 4.59 11.69
N PHE A 409 -6.27 4.82 10.87
CA PHE A 409 -6.40 4.98 9.43
C PHE A 409 -5.83 3.78 8.68
N ASP A 410 -5.22 2.82 9.38
CA ASP A 410 -4.79 1.56 8.81
C ASP A 410 -5.99 0.62 8.69
N GLN A 411 -6.33 0.28 7.45
CA GLN A 411 -7.44 -0.60 7.14
C GLN A 411 -7.16 -2.07 7.46
N ARG A 412 -5.96 -2.43 7.96
CA ARG A 412 -5.59 -3.82 8.27
C ARG A 412 -5.55 -4.13 9.77
N ILE A 413 -5.75 -3.13 10.62
CA ILE A 413 -5.60 -3.26 12.08
C ILE A 413 -6.97 -3.25 12.72
N ASP A 414 -7.32 -4.22 13.57
CA ASP A 414 -8.55 -4.16 14.37
C ASP A 414 -8.47 -3.00 15.40
N CYS A 415 -9.42 -2.10 15.29
CA CYS A 415 -9.54 -0.86 16.05
C CYS A 415 -10.79 -0.87 16.96
N ARG A 416 -11.22 -2.02 17.49
CA ARG A 416 -12.33 -2.13 18.47
C ARG A 416 -12.18 -1.25 19.70
N SER A 417 -10.97 -1.10 20.24
CA SER A 417 -10.74 -0.22 21.40
C SER A 417 -10.81 1.28 21.06
N LEU A 418 -10.94 1.64 19.78
CA LEU A 418 -11.36 2.98 19.33
C LEU A 418 -12.84 3.04 18.93
N ASN A 419 -13.60 1.97 19.15
CA ASN A 419 -14.99 1.81 18.71
C ASN A 419 -15.17 2.01 17.19
N LEU A 420 -14.16 1.65 16.38
CA LEU A 420 -14.22 1.75 14.91
C LEU A 420 -14.63 0.44 14.23
N ASP A 421 -14.42 -0.69 14.90
CA ASP A 421 -14.79 -2.03 14.43
C ASP A 421 -15.74 -2.70 15.43
N THR A 422 -16.47 -3.71 14.97
CA THR A 422 -17.40 -4.49 15.79
C THR A 422 -16.98 -5.96 15.82
N ALA A 423 -17.50 -6.73 16.79
CA ALA A 423 -17.32 -8.17 16.79
C ALA A 423 -17.78 -8.80 15.48
N ASN A 424 -18.85 -8.29 14.88
CA ASN A 424 -19.36 -8.76 13.59
C ASN A 424 -18.37 -8.52 12.44
N SER A 425 -17.80 -7.33 12.31
CA SER A 425 -16.85 -7.04 11.22
C SER A 425 -15.58 -7.89 11.33
N ILE A 426 -15.14 -8.20 12.55
CA ILE A 426 -13.98 -9.07 12.78
C ILE A 426 -14.31 -10.53 12.48
N VAL A 427 -15.48 -10.99 12.90
CA VAL A 427 -15.92 -12.35 12.59
C VAL A 427 -16.04 -12.54 11.07
N GLU A 428 -16.58 -11.56 10.36
CA GLU A 428 -16.62 -11.58 8.90
C GLU A 428 -15.20 -11.64 8.31
N TRP A 429 -14.30 -10.77 8.77
CA TRP A 429 -12.89 -10.78 8.36
C TRP A 429 -12.24 -12.16 8.61
N LEU A 430 -12.45 -12.77 9.78
CA LEU A 430 -11.89 -14.07 10.11
C LEU A 430 -12.38 -15.15 9.15
N LEU A 431 -13.68 -15.22 8.89
CA LEU A 431 -14.21 -16.20 7.94
C LEU A 431 -13.65 -16.03 6.55
N VAL A 432 -13.64 -14.79 6.07
CA VAL A 432 -13.16 -14.47 4.73
C VAL A 432 -11.69 -14.88 4.57
N ASN A 433 -10.86 -14.58 5.57
CA ASN A 433 -9.42 -14.81 5.45
C ASN A 433 -8.99 -16.24 5.83
N LEU A 434 -9.77 -16.97 6.62
CA LEU A 434 -9.46 -18.36 6.98
C LEU A 434 -10.09 -19.37 6.02
N ALA A 435 -11.34 -19.15 5.61
CA ALA A 435 -12.04 -20.11 4.76
C ALA A 435 -11.65 -19.99 3.28
N PHE A 436 -11.02 -18.90 2.84
CA PHE A 436 -10.70 -18.68 1.42
C PHE A 436 -9.23 -18.30 1.22
N PRO A 437 -8.66 -18.49 0.00
CA PRO A 437 -7.33 -18.00 -0.31
C PRO A 437 -7.22 -16.50 -0.02
N SER A 438 -6.25 -16.10 0.81
CA SER A 438 -6.12 -14.72 1.29
C SER A 438 -4.68 -14.26 1.39
N THR A 439 -4.42 -13.02 0.97
CA THR A 439 -3.13 -12.36 1.18
C THR A 439 -2.84 -12.03 2.63
N ASP A 440 -3.89 -11.82 3.44
CA ASP A 440 -3.77 -11.34 4.81
C ASP A 440 -3.17 -12.40 5.73
N VAL A 441 -3.54 -13.67 5.50
CA VAL A 441 -2.95 -14.85 6.19
C VAL A 441 -1.89 -15.56 5.35
N ASN A 442 -1.48 -14.97 4.22
CA ASN A 442 -0.50 -15.53 3.28
C ASN A 442 -0.82 -16.95 2.77
N SER A 443 -2.12 -17.27 2.63
CA SER A 443 -2.55 -18.60 2.23
C SER A 443 -3.03 -18.62 0.78
N GLN A 444 -2.51 -19.58 0.01
CA GLN A 444 -2.98 -19.84 -1.36
C GLN A 444 -4.23 -20.72 -1.40
N GLN A 445 -4.66 -21.26 -0.26
CA GLN A 445 -5.82 -22.14 -0.12
C GLN A 445 -6.65 -21.72 1.10
N GLY A 446 -7.96 -21.96 1.06
CA GLY A 446 -8.79 -21.83 2.25
C GLY A 446 -8.70 -23.06 3.16
N ASP A 447 -9.08 -22.94 4.43
CA ASP A 447 -9.27 -24.10 5.31
C ASP A 447 -10.43 -24.99 4.79
N PRO A 448 -10.15 -26.24 4.38
CA PRO A 448 -11.16 -27.14 3.85
C PRO A 448 -12.27 -27.51 4.85
N GLU A 449 -11.97 -27.58 6.14
CA GLU A 449 -12.96 -27.88 7.18
C GLU A 449 -13.91 -26.70 7.37
N LEU A 450 -13.38 -25.48 7.38
CA LEU A 450 -14.19 -24.27 7.43
C LEU A 450 -15.11 -24.14 6.23
N LEU A 451 -14.58 -24.35 5.03
CA LEU A 451 -15.37 -24.35 3.81
C LEU A 451 -16.54 -25.33 3.91
N LYS A 452 -16.27 -26.57 4.33
CA LYS A 452 -17.30 -27.60 4.52
C LYS A 452 -18.36 -27.18 5.55
N ILE A 453 -17.95 -26.56 6.66
CA ILE A 453 -18.91 -26.09 7.66
C ILE A 453 -19.78 -24.97 7.08
N LEU A 454 -19.18 -24.00 6.38
CA LEU A 454 -19.91 -22.91 5.73
C LEU A 454 -20.92 -23.42 4.71
N GLU A 455 -20.56 -24.43 3.91
CA GLU A 455 -21.45 -25.10 2.97
C GLU A 455 -22.63 -25.80 3.66
N GLN A 456 -22.38 -26.48 4.78
CA GLN A 456 -23.41 -27.22 5.52
C GLN A 456 -24.38 -26.33 6.30
N THR A 457 -23.95 -25.13 6.68
CA THR A 457 -24.73 -24.27 7.57
C THR A 457 -25.92 -23.61 6.84
N ASN A 458 -26.03 -23.78 5.51
CA ASN A 458 -27.02 -23.17 4.59
C ASN A 458 -27.15 -21.63 4.68
N LEU A 459 -26.47 -21.00 5.64
CA LEU A 459 -26.24 -19.57 5.85
C LEU A 459 -27.50 -18.66 5.82
N THR A 460 -28.70 -19.25 5.76
CA THR A 460 -29.99 -18.57 5.78
C THR A 460 -30.47 -18.40 7.21
N GLY A 461 -30.57 -17.14 7.68
CA GLY A 461 -31.18 -16.82 8.97
C GLY A 461 -30.24 -16.89 10.19
N ILE A 462 -28.93 -16.85 10.00
CA ILE A 462 -27.96 -16.89 11.11
C ILE A 462 -28.11 -15.61 11.97
N LYS A 463 -28.46 -15.78 13.25
CA LYS A 463 -28.18 -14.79 14.29
C LYS A 463 -26.74 -14.98 14.75
N ILE A 464 -25.86 -14.13 14.22
CA ILE A 464 -24.39 -14.25 14.15
C ILE A 464 -23.63 -14.34 15.50
N PRO A 465 -24.19 -14.17 16.71
CA PRO A 465 -23.39 -14.43 17.92
C PRO A 465 -23.30 -15.92 18.36
N GLN A 466 -24.40 -16.66 18.45
CA GLN A 466 -24.41 -17.94 19.21
C GLN A 466 -23.90 -19.15 18.41
N GLN A 467 -24.32 -19.32 17.16
CA GLN A 467 -23.85 -20.43 16.32
C GLN A 467 -22.41 -20.21 15.85
N PHE A 468 -21.99 -18.96 15.73
CA PHE A 468 -20.63 -18.56 15.40
C PHE A 468 -19.64 -18.81 16.52
N LYS A 469 -20.07 -18.67 17.78
CA LYS A 469 -19.29 -19.14 18.93
C LYS A 469 -18.96 -20.63 18.79
N SER A 470 -19.89 -21.46 18.31
CA SER A 470 -19.64 -22.89 18.06
C SER A 470 -18.68 -23.15 16.89
N LEU A 471 -18.68 -22.28 15.87
CA LEU A 471 -17.73 -22.33 14.74
C LEU A 471 -16.33 -21.90 15.16
N LEU A 472 -16.21 -20.81 15.92
CA LEU A 472 -14.95 -20.34 16.53
C LEU A 472 -14.38 -21.37 17.53
N LEU A 473 -15.25 -22.03 18.31
CA LEU A 473 -14.87 -23.15 19.17
C LEU A 473 -14.47 -24.43 18.40
N ARG A 474 -14.86 -24.57 17.12
CA ARG A 474 -14.39 -25.65 16.24
C ARG A 474 -13.08 -25.28 15.55
N LEU A 475 -12.95 -24.04 15.09
CA LEU A 475 -11.70 -23.42 14.63
C LEU A 475 -10.56 -23.61 15.66
N ASN A 476 -10.89 -23.50 16.95
CA ASN A 476 -9.99 -23.79 18.07
C ASN A 476 -9.31 -25.18 17.99
N LYS A 477 -9.92 -26.20 17.39
CA LYS A 477 -9.28 -27.52 17.22
C LYS A 477 -8.12 -27.50 16.20
N ASN A 478 -8.04 -26.47 15.35
CA ASN A 478 -7.07 -26.33 14.26
C ASN A 478 -6.00 -25.23 14.51
N LYS A 479 -5.69 -24.88 15.78
CA LYS A 479 -4.54 -24.04 16.18
C LYS A 479 -4.48 -22.62 15.59
N TYR A 480 -5.59 -21.89 15.58
CA TYR A 480 -5.60 -20.47 15.17
C TYR A 480 -5.34 -19.54 16.36
N TYR A 481 -4.27 -18.74 16.27
CA TYR A 481 -3.90 -17.76 17.31
C TYR A 481 -4.02 -16.32 16.79
N LEU A 482 -4.72 -15.47 17.55
CA LEU A 482 -4.75 -14.02 17.31
C LEU A 482 -3.72 -13.33 18.22
N TYR A 483 -2.89 -12.49 17.61
CA TYR A 483 -1.81 -11.77 18.28
C TYR A 483 -2.24 -10.36 18.73
N LYS A 484 -1.97 -10.02 19.99
CA LYS A 484 -1.94 -8.64 20.49
C LYS A 484 -0.48 -8.25 20.80
N PRO A 485 0.08 -7.17 20.24
CA PRO A 485 1.38 -6.65 20.68
C PRO A 485 1.29 -6.16 22.14
N ALA A 486 2.43 -6.13 22.83
CA ALA A 486 2.60 -5.88 24.28
C ALA A 486 1.79 -4.71 24.85
N GLU A 487 1.69 -4.68 26.19
CA GLU A 487 0.80 -3.92 27.08
C GLU A 487 0.50 -2.44 26.73
N ASP A 488 1.29 -1.77 25.89
CA ASP A 488 1.02 -0.41 25.38
C ASP A 488 0.20 -0.36 24.07
N CYS A 489 -0.17 -1.52 23.50
CA CYS A 489 -1.01 -1.63 22.31
C CYS A 489 -2.42 -2.13 22.67
N ASN A 490 -3.38 -1.22 22.80
CA ASN A 490 -4.80 -1.57 22.98
C ASN A 490 -5.45 -2.26 21.76
N TYR A 491 -4.71 -2.63 20.72
CA TYR A 491 -5.25 -3.05 19.43
C TYR A 491 -4.73 -4.42 18.99
N LEU A 492 -5.62 -5.25 18.47
CA LEU A 492 -5.27 -6.48 17.80
C LEU A 492 -4.89 -6.12 16.37
N LYS A 493 -3.68 -6.46 15.96
CA LYS A 493 -3.47 -6.72 14.53
C LYS A 493 -3.72 -8.20 14.38
N PRO A 494 -4.78 -8.67 13.69
CA PRO A 494 -4.98 -10.09 13.47
C PRO A 494 -3.90 -10.62 12.50
N ASN A 495 -2.66 -10.69 12.96
CA ASN A 495 -1.63 -11.51 12.35
C ASN A 495 -1.95 -12.93 12.80
N LEU A 496 -2.73 -13.63 11.99
CA LEU A 496 -3.18 -14.96 12.30
C LEU A 496 -2.19 -15.95 11.69
N TRP A 497 -1.52 -16.68 12.58
CA TRP A 497 -0.64 -17.78 12.20
C TRP A 497 -1.42 -19.09 12.20
N VAL A 498 -1.17 -19.91 11.19
CA VAL A 498 -1.68 -21.29 11.04
C VAL A 498 -0.45 -22.19 10.98
N GLY A 499 -0.23 -23.04 11.98
CA GLY A 499 0.93 -23.94 11.98
C GLY A 499 1.07 -24.83 13.20
N ASP A 500 1.68 -26.00 13.01
CA ASP A 500 1.90 -27.02 14.04
C ASP A 500 3.13 -26.77 14.94
N ASP A 501 4.07 -25.93 14.50
CA ASP A 501 5.33 -25.62 15.19
C ASP A 501 5.22 -24.31 15.97
N TYR A 502 4.79 -24.42 17.22
CA TYR A 502 4.66 -23.31 18.16
C TYR A 502 5.76 -23.42 19.23
N ASN A 503 6.58 -22.37 19.38
CA ASN A 503 7.58 -22.27 20.44
C ASN A 503 7.26 -21.04 21.31
N GLU A 504 6.78 -21.26 22.53
CA GLU A 504 6.30 -20.22 23.49
C GLU A 504 7.35 -19.15 23.83
N THR A 505 8.63 -19.43 23.58
CA THR A 505 9.75 -18.56 23.93
C THR A 505 10.03 -17.45 22.91
N GLU A 506 9.42 -17.48 21.72
CA GLU A 506 9.76 -16.57 20.61
C GLU A 506 8.97 -15.25 20.55
N LEU A 507 8.04 -15.02 21.49
CA LEU A 507 7.07 -13.92 21.46
C LEU A 507 6.99 -13.17 22.80
N SER A 508 8.13 -12.63 23.27
CA SER A 508 8.13 -11.75 24.44
C SER A 508 7.31 -10.50 24.18
N GLY A 509 6.31 -10.21 25.03
CA GLY A 509 5.45 -9.02 24.90
C GLY A 509 4.26 -9.23 23.96
N VAL A 510 3.60 -10.39 24.03
CA VAL A 510 2.50 -10.75 23.14
C VAL A 510 1.38 -11.38 23.94
N THR A 511 0.16 -10.88 23.79
CA THR A 511 -1.02 -11.61 24.30
C THR A 511 -1.59 -12.45 23.19
N ILE A 512 -1.55 -13.77 23.39
CA ILE A 512 -2.22 -14.72 22.52
C ILE A 512 -3.68 -14.80 22.96
N LEU A 513 -4.58 -14.44 22.07
CA LEU A 513 -6.00 -14.66 22.30
C LEU A 513 -6.34 -16.09 21.95
N ASP A 514 -6.52 -16.87 23.01
CA ASP A 514 -7.11 -18.19 22.96
C ASP A 514 -8.62 -18.06 22.70
N LEU A 515 -9.01 -18.35 21.45
CA LEU A 515 -10.40 -18.34 21.00
C LEU A 515 -11.28 -19.34 21.78
N SER A 516 -10.70 -20.26 22.57
CA SER A 516 -11.41 -21.21 23.43
C SER A 516 -12.03 -20.58 24.68
N LYS A 517 -11.51 -19.45 25.17
CA LYS A 517 -11.93 -18.85 26.44
C LYS A 517 -13.19 -17.98 26.34
N GLY A 518 -13.73 -17.79 25.14
CA GLY A 518 -15.09 -17.32 24.90
C GLY A 518 -15.49 -15.98 25.54
N GLY A 519 -14.52 -15.11 25.82
CA GLY A 519 -14.72 -13.71 26.25
C GLY A 519 -14.88 -12.75 25.06
N GLU A 520 -15.32 -11.52 25.36
CA GLU A 520 -15.63 -10.44 24.40
C GLU A 520 -14.54 -10.10 23.37
#